data_AF-A0A836BP66-F1
#
_entry.id   AF-A0A836BP66-F1
#
_cell.length_a   1.000
_cell.length_b   1.000
_cell.length_c   1.000
_cell.angle_alpha   90.00
_cell.angle_beta   90.00
_cell.angle_gamma   90.00
#
_symmetry.space_group_name_H-M   'P 1'
#
loop_
_entity.id
_entity.type
_entity.pdbx_description
1 polymer ?
#
loop_
_entity_poly.entity_id
_entity_poly.type
_entity_poly.pdbx_seq_one_letter_code
_entity_poly.pdbx_strand_id
1 'polypeptide(L)'
;MLLSEAARSPSILDPAIPRNATAPPVLASIATHATALAKEPSPDAAALHVAKLLEAVSSLPPHTSLPAVRRIIVAALALRSFRHPPLSAAAEALAVQLLQGLYVAHVMSARHKGIVEFIHVSKSGGTSLCKLAQRNGCASDRTLFHSNCLAPAFDDGPRYLHLSYHASLRPQGAHSDCDQLERGMTKRRTEASCDRRRRALVKAGRPIYANEYTALGGAQDPSRAHHCVNMVTLLQVRHPHTRVLSHIRHVWARYSAACGQDRAVYLAAADGAEHWVRLMPAPTNNYLIRTLLGEAVYHLPPGAVTRDHLGLARVLLAQQVDVLTVLEDAQLSSHALRYGLGWRHVEERANTAAPSTGDLQPRSGLELLWELNALDVELYGFAAVLAAVDAVVYDVAGGVAGRLVDGPDAGPGWAAGAAGVGAQARTGDRSAGQHDLRMCGLAFGQAGGRRRRG
;
A
#
# COMPACT_ATOMS: atom_id res chain seq x y z
N MET A 1 -17.71 -8.75 -12.66
CA MET A 1 -16.78 -9.54 -13.50
C MET A 1 -15.51 -9.89 -12.74
N LEU A 2 -14.79 -8.92 -12.14
CA LEU A 2 -13.53 -9.14 -11.39
C LEU A 2 -13.57 -10.13 -10.20
N LEU A 3 -14.72 -10.30 -9.51
CA LEU A 3 -14.84 -11.29 -8.42
C LEU A 3 -15.19 -12.71 -8.90
N SER A 4 -15.77 -12.84 -10.09
CA SER A 4 -16.14 -14.15 -10.67
C SER A 4 -14.91 -14.90 -11.20
N GLU A 5 -13.87 -14.19 -11.61
CA GLU A 5 -12.59 -14.79 -12.07
C GLU A 5 -11.66 -15.09 -10.89
N ALA A 6 -11.65 -14.26 -9.84
CA ALA A 6 -10.86 -14.51 -8.63
C ALA A 6 -11.27 -15.79 -7.87
N ALA A 7 -12.52 -16.25 -8.03
CA ALA A 7 -13.01 -17.48 -7.40
C ALA A 7 -12.53 -18.78 -8.08
N ARG A 8 -11.84 -18.70 -9.23
CA ARG A 8 -11.34 -19.87 -9.99
C ARG A 8 -9.83 -20.08 -9.94
N SER A 9 -9.08 -19.19 -9.28
CA SER A 9 -7.66 -19.44 -9.01
C SER A 9 -7.49 -20.39 -7.83
N PRO A 10 -6.61 -21.41 -7.92
CA PRO A 10 -6.34 -22.31 -6.81
C PRO A 10 -5.87 -21.51 -5.60
N SER A 11 -6.52 -21.74 -4.45
CA SER A 11 -6.30 -21.05 -3.19
C SER A 11 -4.81 -21.07 -2.80
N ILE A 12 -4.16 -19.92 -2.90
CA ILE A 12 -2.80 -19.65 -2.41
C ILE A 12 -2.89 -19.27 -0.93
N LEU A 13 -3.30 -20.23 -0.09
CA LEU A 13 -3.23 -20.06 1.36
C LEU A 13 -2.14 -20.98 1.92
N ASP A 14 -1.20 -20.35 2.61
CA ASP A 14 -0.09 -20.94 3.35
C ASP A 14 -0.59 -22.07 4.28
N PRO A 15 0.02 -23.28 4.30
CA PRO A 15 -0.43 -24.41 5.12
C PRO A 15 -0.42 -24.18 6.64
N ALA A 16 0.04 -23.04 7.14
CA ALA A 16 0.09 -22.71 8.56
C ALA A 16 -1.16 -21.97 9.11
N ILE A 17 -2.13 -21.60 8.27
CA ILE A 17 -3.39 -21.01 8.76
C ILE A 17 -4.33 -22.14 9.19
N PRO A 18 -4.78 -22.21 10.46
CA PRO A 18 -5.78 -23.19 10.86
C PRO A 18 -6.98 -23.09 9.92
N ARG A 19 -7.30 -24.20 9.26
CA ARG A 19 -8.44 -24.35 8.33
C ARG A 19 -9.75 -24.26 9.11
N ASN A 20 -10.08 -23.09 9.64
CA ASN A 20 -11.45 -22.78 10.04
C ASN A 20 -12.25 -22.69 8.73
N ALA A 21 -13.01 -23.75 8.44
CA ALA A 21 -13.77 -23.97 7.21
C ALA A 21 -14.91 -22.94 6.96
N THR A 22 -14.98 -21.86 7.73
CA THR A 22 -16.07 -20.86 7.69
C THR A 22 -15.75 -19.61 6.89
N ALA A 23 -14.48 -19.33 6.55
CA ALA A 23 -14.11 -18.11 5.83
C ALA A 23 -14.62 -18.06 4.37
N PRO A 24 -14.56 -19.15 3.56
CA PRO A 24 -15.01 -19.09 2.16
C PRO A 24 -16.51 -18.78 2.00
N PRO A 25 -17.43 -19.39 2.79
CA PRO A 25 -18.86 -19.06 2.74
C PRO A 25 -19.16 -17.58 3.06
N VAL A 26 -18.50 -17.00 4.06
CA VAL A 26 -18.74 -15.60 4.47
C VAL A 26 -18.31 -14.63 3.37
N LEU A 27 -17.14 -14.83 2.76
CA LEU A 27 -16.66 -13.96 1.68
C LEU A 27 -17.56 -14.06 0.42
N ALA A 28 -18.05 -15.26 0.10
CA ALA A 28 -19.02 -15.45 -0.98
C ALA A 28 -20.35 -14.74 -0.71
N SER A 29 -20.83 -14.78 0.54
CA SER A 29 -22.02 -14.04 0.99
C SER A 29 -21.83 -12.52 0.84
N ILE A 30 -20.68 -11.98 1.27
CA ILE A 30 -20.35 -10.57 1.11
C ILE A 30 -20.36 -10.16 -0.36
N ALA A 31 -19.68 -10.92 -1.23
CA ALA A 31 -19.63 -10.62 -2.66
C ALA A 31 -21.03 -10.64 -3.30
N THR A 32 -21.86 -11.60 -2.90
CA THR A 32 -23.24 -11.76 -3.39
C THR A 32 -24.09 -10.55 -2.99
N HIS A 33 -24.12 -10.22 -1.70
CA HIS A 33 -24.96 -9.12 -1.20
C HIS A 33 -24.45 -7.74 -1.61
N ALA A 34 -23.13 -7.53 -1.73
CA ALA A 34 -22.59 -6.28 -2.27
C ALA A 34 -22.96 -6.10 -3.75
N THR A 35 -22.90 -7.18 -4.54
CA THR A 35 -23.30 -7.13 -5.95
C THR A 35 -24.81 -6.85 -6.10
N ALA A 36 -25.63 -7.48 -5.26
CA ALA A 36 -27.08 -7.24 -5.24
C ALA A 36 -27.41 -5.80 -4.83
N LEU A 37 -26.80 -5.31 -3.74
CA LEU A 37 -26.94 -3.94 -3.27
C LEU A 37 -26.65 -2.89 -4.36
N ALA A 38 -25.57 -3.09 -5.13
CA ALA A 38 -25.16 -2.17 -6.19
C ALA A 38 -26.16 -2.07 -7.37
N LYS A 39 -27.12 -2.99 -7.45
CA LYS A 39 -28.12 -3.11 -8.53
C LYS A 39 -29.55 -2.89 -8.05
N GLU A 40 -29.78 -2.77 -6.74
CA GLU A 40 -31.11 -2.77 -6.15
C GLU A 40 -31.75 -1.38 -6.17
N PRO A 41 -32.78 -1.13 -7.01
CA PRO A 41 -33.43 0.17 -7.10
C PRO A 41 -34.31 0.50 -5.89
N SER A 42 -34.91 -0.50 -5.22
CA SER A 42 -35.81 -0.27 -4.10
C SER A 42 -35.04 0.10 -2.83
N PRO A 43 -35.36 1.22 -2.16
CA PRO A 43 -34.74 1.58 -0.88
C PRO A 43 -34.89 0.52 0.21
N ASP A 44 -36.05 -0.13 0.30
CA ASP A 44 -36.33 -1.12 1.35
C ASP A 44 -35.66 -2.46 1.08
N ALA A 45 -35.63 -2.91 -0.19
CA ALA A 45 -34.89 -4.12 -0.54
C ALA A 45 -33.36 -3.92 -0.39
N ALA A 46 -32.86 -2.70 -0.66
CA ALA A 46 -31.47 -2.37 -0.38
C ALA A 46 -31.13 -2.47 1.12
N ALA A 47 -32.06 -2.08 2.00
CA ALA A 47 -31.89 -2.22 3.45
C ALA A 47 -31.59 -3.66 3.86
N LEU A 48 -32.27 -4.64 3.25
CA LEU A 48 -32.04 -6.06 3.49
C LEU A 48 -30.61 -6.47 3.13
N HIS A 49 -30.09 -6.01 1.98
CA HIS A 49 -28.71 -6.30 1.59
C HIS A 49 -27.68 -5.64 2.50
N VAL A 50 -27.91 -4.41 2.95
CA VAL A 50 -27.04 -3.75 3.93
C VAL A 50 -27.03 -4.51 5.26
N ALA A 51 -28.20 -4.95 5.75
CA ALA A 51 -28.31 -5.75 6.97
C ALA A 51 -27.54 -7.09 6.85
N LYS A 52 -27.64 -7.76 5.70
CA LYS A 52 -26.90 -9.00 5.44
C LYS A 52 -25.40 -8.81 5.34
N LEU A 53 -24.95 -7.68 4.78
CA LEU A 53 -23.53 -7.32 4.79
C LEU A 53 -23.03 -7.04 6.21
N LEU A 54 -23.82 -6.36 7.04
CA LEU A 54 -23.48 -6.10 8.45
C LEU A 54 -23.36 -7.41 9.25
N GLU A 55 -24.31 -8.33 9.08
CA GLU A 55 -24.27 -9.68 9.67
C GLU A 55 -22.99 -10.43 9.23
N ALA A 56 -22.72 -10.46 7.92
CA ALA A 56 -21.56 -11.16 7.38
C ALA A 56 -20.23 -10.55 7.86
N VAL A 57 -20.11 -9.22 7.87
CA VAL A 57 -18.91 -8.53 8.37
C VAL A 57 -18.69 -8.80 9.86
N SER A 58 -19.75 -8.85 10.66
CA SER A 58 -19.66 -9.15 12.10
C SER A 58 -19.20 -10.58 12.39
N SER A 59 -19.33 -11.49 11.42
CA SER A 59 -18.82 -12.86 11.51
C SER A 59 -17.34 -13.02 11.13
N LEU A 60 -16.72 -11.97 10.57
CA LEU A 60 -15.31 -12.01 10.18
C LEU A 60 -14.39 -11.97 11.42
N PRO A 61 -13.19 -12.58 11.35
CA PRO A 61 -12.25 -12.51 12.46
C PRO A 61 -11.85 -11.04 12.76
N PRO A 62 -11.93 -10.59 14.03
CA PRO A 62 -11.82 -9.17 14.41
C PRO A 62 -10.42 -8.56 14.23
N HIS A 63 -9.41 -9.38 13.89
CA HIS A 63 -8.02 -8.96 13.72
C HIS A 63 -7.56 -9.00 12.25
N THR A 64 -8.49 -9.21 11.32
CA THR A 64 -8.19 -9.23 9.89
C THR A 64 -8.57 -7.89 9.25
N SER A 65 -7.68 -7.31 8.44
CA SER A 65 -7.89 -5.99 7.84
C SER A 65 -8.78 -6.04 6.60
N LEU A 66 -8.79 -7.18 5.90
CA LEU A 66 -9.61 -7.52 4.72
C LEU A 66 -9.94 -6.30 3.83
N PRO A 67 -8.94 -5.58 3.28
CA PRO A 67 -9.19 -4.35 2.53
C PRO A 67 -10.10 -4.58 1.32
N ALA A 68 -10.05 -5.76 0.69
CA ALA A 68 -10.98 -6.11 -0.39
C ALA A 68 -12.45 -6.13 0.06
N VAL A 69 -12.76 -6.70 1.24
CA VAL A 69 -14.13 -6.72 1.78
C VAL A 69 -14.64 -5.30 1.97
N ARG A 70 -13.84 -4.45 2.62
CA ARG A 70 -14.15 -3.04 2.82
C ARG A 70 -14.43 -2.34 1.50
N ARG A 71 -13.54 -2.46 0.52
CA ARG A 71 -13.64 -1.80 -0.78
C ARG A 71 -14.83 -2.28 -1.61
N ILE A 72 -15.14 -3.57 -1.61
CA ILE A 72 -16.28 -4.13 -2.33
C ILE A 72 -17.60 -3.59 -1.77
N ILE A 73 -17.75 -3.57 -0.45
CA ILE A 73 -18.95 -3.08 0.23
C ILE A 73 -19.17 -1.58 -0.04
N VAL A 74 -18.12 -0.78 0.14
CA VAL A 74 -18.21 0.67 -0.06
C VAL A 74 -18.44 1.01 -1.52
N ALA A 75 -17.77 0.32 -2.45
CA ALA A 75 -18.02 0.49 -3.88
C ALA A 75 -19.47 0.13 -4.25
N ALA A 76 -20.05 -0.91 -3.63
CA ALA A 76 -21.46 -1.25 -3.85
C ALA A 76 -22.42 -0.16 -3.37
N LEU A 77 -22.18 0.41 -2.19
CA LEU A 77 -22.93 1.54 -1.66
C LEU A 77 -22.83 2.77 -2.58
N ALA A 78 -21.62 3.12 -3.02
CA ALA A 78 -21.38 4.25 -3.92
C ALA A 78 -22.02 4.03 -5.31
N LEU A 79 -21.88 2.84 -5.89
CA LEU A 79 -22.52 2.52 -7.17
C LEU A 79 -24.04 2.60 -7.09
N ARG A 80 -24.63 2.17 -5.97
CA ARG A 80 -26.07 2.30 -5.75
C ARG A 80 -26.48 3.77 -5.67
N SER A 81 -25.76 4.59 -4.89
CA SER A 81 -26.11 6.01 -4.73
C SER A 81 -26.01 6.79 -6.04
N PHE A 82 -25.15 6.39 -6.97
CA PHE A 82 -25.09 6.99 -8.31
C PHE A 82 -26.21 6.57 -9.26
N ARG A 83 -26.83 5.40 -9.04
CA ARG A 83 -27.76 4.79 -10.01
C ARG A 83 -29.21 4.84 -9.60
N HIS A 84 -29.48 4.95 -8.31
CA HIS A 84 -30.80 4.74 -7.73
C HIS A 84 -31.14 5.84 -6.73
N PRO A 85 -32.43 6.00 -6.37
CA PRO A 85 -32.83 6.95 -5.34
C PRO A 85 -32.07 6.73 -4.01
N PRO A 86 -31.97 7.76 -3.16
CA PRO A 86 -31.36 7.64 -1.83
C PRO A 86 -31.91 6.45 -1.03
N LEU A 87 -31.09 5.93 -0.12
CA LEU A 87 -31.51 4.92 0.84
C LEU A 87 -32.62 5.49 1.74
N SER A 88 -33.50 4.62 2.24
CA SER A 88 -34.41 5.01 3.33
C SER A 88 -33.59 5.33 4.59
N ALA A 89 -34.12 6.16 5.50
CA ALA A 89 -33.40 6.55 6.71
C ALA A 89 -32.94 5.33 7.54
N ALA A 90 -33.75 4.27 7.58
CA ALA A 90 -33.39 3.02 8.24
C ALA A 90 -32.21 2.30 7.55
N ALA A 91 -32.22 2.23 6.22
CA ALA A 91 -31.14 1.64 5.44
C ALA A 91 -29.84 2.46 5.52
N GLU A 92 -29.95 3.79 5.56
CA GLU A 92 -28.83 4.70 5.78
C GLU A 92 -28.19 4.49 7.15
N ALA A 93 -29.00 4.37 8.21
CA ALA A 93 -28.50 4.07 9.55
C ALA A 93 -27.74 2.73 9.61
N LEU A 94 -28.24 1.69 8.93
CA LEU A 94 -27.55 0.41 8.80
C LEU A 94 -26.25 0.54 8.00
N ALA A 95 -26.23 1.34 6.94
CA ALA A 95 -25.03 1.56 6.13
C ALA A 95 -23.95 2.28 6.95
N VAL A 96 -24.33 3.27 7.76
CA VAL A 96 -23.42 3.93 8.71
C VAL A 96 -22.84 2.94 9.71
N GLN A 97 -23.67 2.08 10.32
CA GLN A 97 -23.20 1.04 11.26
C GLN A 97 -22.22 0.07 10.57
N LEU A 98 -22.52 -0.35 9.34
CA LEU A 98 -21.64 -1.21 8.54
C LEU A 98 -20.28 -0.55 8.28
N LEU A 99 -20.26 0.71 7.86
CA LEU A 99 -19.02 1.46 7.61
C LEU A 99 -18.21 1.66 8.90
N GLN A 100 -18.87 1.92 10.03
CA GLN A 100 -18.22 1.99 11.34
C GLN A 100 -17.60 0.64 11.74
N GLY A 101 -18.32 -0.46 11.54
CA GLY A 101 -17.82 -1.82 11.81
C GLY A 101 -16.56 -2.15 10.98
N LEU A 102 -16.57 -1.79 9.70
CA LEU A 102 -15.40 -1.95 8.82
C LEU A 102 -14.20 -1.13 9.29
N TYR A 103 -14.41 0.11 9.75
CA TYR A 103 -13.34 0.93 10.31
C TYR A 103 -12.77 0.35 11.60
N VAL A 104 -13.64 -0.10 12.53
CA VAL A 104 -13.20 -0.74 13.77
C VAL A 104 -12.37 -1.99 13.48
N ALA A 105 -12.80 -2.84 12.55
CA ALA A 105 -12.04 -4.02 12.13
C ALA A 105 -10.65 -3.64 11.58
N HIS A 106 -10.57 -2.61 10.73
CA HIS A 106 -9.31 -2.07 10.23
C HIS A 106 -8.38 -1.63 11.36
N VAL A 107 -8.86 -0.81 12.29
CA VAL A 107 -8.06 -0.31 13.43
C VAL A 107 -7.57 -1.45 14.32
N MET A 108 -8.44 -2.42 14.61
CA MET A 108 -8.09 -3.59 15.42
C MET A 108 -7.03 -4.47 14.74
N SER A 109 -7.15 -4.68 13.42
CA SER A 109 -6.12 -5.40 12.66
C SER A 109 -4.80 -4.62 12.61
N ALA A 110 -4.84 -3.31 12.38
CA ALA A 110 -3.64 -2.48 12.32
C ALA A 110 -2.86 -2.49 13.65
N ARG A 111 -3.58 -2.40 14.78
CA ARG A 111 -3.01 -2.56 16.12
C ARG A 111 -2.39 -3.93 16.34
N HIS A 112 -3.08 -4.99 15.91
CA HIS A 112 -2.60 -6.37 16.05
C HIS A 112 -1.32 -6.62 15.23
N LYS A 113 -1.29 -6.14 13.98
CA LYS A 113 -0.14 -6.26 13.08
C LYS A 113 1.09 -5.56 13.66
N GLY A 114 0.93 -4.33 14.17
CA GLY A 114 1.93 -3.65 15.00
C GLY A 114 3.12 -3.05 14.23
N ILE A 115 3.25 -3.35 12.94
CA ILE A 115 4.35 -2.95 12.06
C ILE A 115 3.74 -2.49 10.74
N VAL A 116 4.28 -1.41 10.17
CA VAL A 116 3.95 -0.92 8.83
C VAL A 116 5.00 -1.40 7.82
N GLU A 117 4.54 -2.14 6.80
CA GLU A 117 5.28 -2.37 5.57
C GLU A 117 4.92 -1.27 4.57
N PHE A 118 5.86 -0.38 4.28
CA PHE A 118 5.71 0.61 3.23
C PHE A 118 6.21 0.06 1.89
N ILE A 119 5.29 -0.21 0.96
CA ILE A 119 5.61 -0.53 -0.43
C ILE A 119 6.09 0.76 -1.09
N HIS A 120 7.41 0.93 -1.17
CA HIS A 120 8.01 2.14 -1.69
C HIS A 120 8.24 2.02 -3.20
N VAL A 121 7.29 2.49 -3.98
CA VAL A 121 7.53 2.72 -5.42
C VAL A 121 8.47 3.91 -5.55
N SER A 122 9.71 3.66 -5.97
CA SER A 122 10.74 4.71 -6.03
C SER A 122 10.26 5.93 -6.83
N LYS A 123 10.50 7.12 -6.24
CA LYS A 123 10.04 8.44 -6.73
C LYS A 123 8.55 8.70 -6.57
N SER A 124 7.87 7.95 -5.70
CA SER A 124 6.50 8.25 -5.28
C SER A 124 6.42 8.86 -3.88
N GLY A 125 7.45 9.56 -3.41
CA GLY A 125 7.39 10.31 -2.13
C GLY A 125 7.99 9.61 -0.90
N GLY A 126 8.72 8.50 -1.06
CA GLY A 126 9.17 7.69 0.09
C GLY A 126 10.08 8.41 1.10
N THR A 127 10.92 9.36 0.68
CA THR A 127 11.71 10.16 1.62
C THR A 127 10.82 11.03 2.52
N SER A 128 9.80 11.67 1.94
CA SER A 128 8.80 12.43 2.71
C SER A 128 8.03 11.52 3.66
N LEU A 129 7.57 10.36 3.18
CA LEU A 129 6.82 9.44 4.01
C LEU A 129 7.63 8.87 5.18
N CYS A 130 8.92 8.54 4.95
CA CYS A 130 9.80 8.06 6.01
C CYS A 130 10.08 9.15 7.07
N LYS A 131 10.31 10.40 6.65
CA LYS A 131 10.42 11.54 7.57
C LYS A 131 9.10 11.78 8.32
N LEU A 132 7.97 11.66 7.65
CA LEU A 132 6.65 11.78 8.26
C LEU A 132 6.41 10.69 9.31
N ALA A 133 6.79 9.45 9.02
CA ALA A 133 6.75 8.35 9.98
C ALA A 133 7.59 8.68 11.23
N GLN A 134 8.80 9.21 11.05
CA GLN A 134 9.65 9.65 12.15
C GLN A 134 8.99 10.76 12.98
N ARG A 135 8.35 11.75 12.34
CA ARG A 135 7.59 12.81 13.05
C ARG A 135 6.41 12.26 13.85
N ASN A 136 5.84 11.13 13.43
CA ASN A 136 4.81 10.39 14.18
C ASN A 136 5.41 9.40 15.20
N GLY A 137 6.71 9.47 15.48
CA GLY A 137 7.37 8.64 16.49
C GLY A 137 7.75 7.24 16.02
N CYS A 138 7.72 6.95 14.71
CA CYS A 138 8.26 5.69 14.20
C CYS A 138 9.78 5.67 14.28
N ALA A 139 10.33 4.60 14.85
CA ALA A 139 11.74 4.25 14.69
C ALA A 139 11.95 3.44 13.41
N SER A 140 12.99 3.74 12.64
CA SER A 140 13.45 2.95 11.49
C SER A 140 14.98 2.87 11.48
N ASP A 141 15.56 1.87 10.81
CA ASP A 141 17.02 1.65 10.82
C ASP A 141 17.81 2.83 10.30
N ARG A 142 17.26 3.55 9.33
CA ARG A 142 17.91 4.69 8.71
C ARG A 142 16.85 5.69 8.20
N THR A 143 16.73 6.82 8.88
CA THR A 143 15.88 7.96 8.46
C THR A 143 16.61 8.96 7.57
N LEU A 144 17.87 8.67 7.21
CA LEU A 144 18.67 9.53 6.33
C LEU A 144 18.09 9.58 4.91
N PHE A 145 18.42 10.65 4.19
CA PHE A 145 17.88 11.00 2.87
C PHE A 145 18.04 9.90 1.79
N HIS A 146 18.92 8.92 2.01
CA HIS A 146 19.22 7.85 1.04
C HIS A 146 18.71 6.46 1.41
N SER A 147 18.12 6.32 2.58
CA SER A 147 17.75 5.00 3.09
C SER A 147 16.26 4.77 3.19
N ASN A 148 15.40 5.79 3.09
CA ASN A 148 13.94 5.66 2.96
C ASN A 148 13.30 4.58 3.86
N CYS A 149 13.72 4.44 5.12
CA CYS A 149 13.22 3.42 6.05
C CYS A 149 13.51 1.95 5.63
N LEU A 150 14.50 1.70 4.78
CA LEU A 150 14.98 0.37 4.39
C LEU A 150 15.61 -0.36 5.59
N ALA A 151 15.35 -1.67 5.66
CA ALA A 151 16.03 -2.60 6.54
C ALA A 151 17.07 -3.40 5.73
N PRO A 152 18.40 -3.15 5.88
CA PRO A 152 19.43 -3.80 5.07
C PRO A 152 19.37 -5.33 5.07
N ALA A 153 18.89 -5.92 6.18
CA ALA A 153 18.76 -7.36 6.35
C ALA A 153 17.78 -8.04 5.35
N PHE A 154 16.94 -7.26 4.66
CA PHE A 154 15.91 -7.79 3.74
C PHE A 154 16.25 -7.62 2.26
N ASP A 155 17.32 -6.89 1.93
CA ASP A 155 17.76 -6.69 0.53
C ASP A 155 16.68 -6.08 -0.39
N ASP A 156 15.83 -5.22 0.16
CA ASP A 156 14.72 -4.56 -0.56
C ASP A 156 15.07 -3.15 -1.07
N GLY A 157 16.36 -2.88 -1.28
CA GLY A 157 16.80 -1.61 -1.85
C GLY A 157 16.39 -1.47 -3.32
N PRO A 158 16.36 -0.23 -3.86
CA PRO A 158 16.02 -0.01 -5.26
C PRO A 158 17.03 -0.66 -6.23
N ARG A 159 16.51 -1.21 -7.33
CA ARG A 159 17.27 -1.92 -8.37
C ARG A 159 16.82 -1.51 -9.75
N TYR A 160 17.47 -0.56 -10.38
CA TYR A 160 16.94 0.03 -11.61
C TYR A 160 17.94 0.23 -12.73
N LEU A 161 19.24 -0.04 -12.54
CA LEU A 161 20.23 0.09 -13.61
C LEU A 161 20.45 -1.24 -14.34
N HIS A 162 20.38 -1.21 -15.67
CA HIS A 162 20.80 -2.32 -16.51
C HIS A 162 22.33 -2.31 -16.66
N LEU A 163 23.02 -3.05 -15.80
CA LEU A 163 24.49 -2.98 -15.66
C LEU A 163 25.25 -3.32 -16.95
N SER A 164 24.76 -4.25 -17.77
CA SER A 164 25.42 -4.59 -19.03
C SER A 164 25.34 -3.44 -20.04
N TYR A 165 24.21 -2.73 -20.11
CA TYR A 165 24.09 -1.56 -20.97
C TYR A 165 24.93 -0.40 -20.42
N HIS A 166 24.88 -0.17 -19.11
CA HIS A 166 25.75 0.80 -18.44
C HIS A 166 27.23 0.59 -18.79
N ALA A 167 27.72 -0.65 -18.65
CA ALA A 167 29.10 -1.00 -18.97
C ALA A 167 29.43 -0.86 -20.47
N SER A 168 28.44 -0.96 -21.36
CA SER A 168 28.63 -0.77 -22.80
C SER A 168 28.75 0.69 -23.25
N LEU A 169 28.35 1.65 -22.40
CA LEU A 169 28.42 3.07 -22.72
C LEU A 169 29.84 3.64 -22.63
N ARG A 170 30.74 2.96 -21.90
CA ARG A 170 32.13 3.39 -21.73
C ARG A 170 33.06 2.75 -22.77
N PRO A 171 34.16 3.42 -23.13
CA PRO A 171 35.21 2.81 -23.95
C PRO A 171 35.73 1.51 -23.33
N GLN A 172 36.05 0.53 -24.17
CA GLN A 172 36.56 -0.76 -23.72
C GLN A 172 37.87 -0.57 -22.91
N GLY A 173 37.90 -1.13 -21.69
CA GLY A 173 39.06 -1.06 -20.81
C GLY A 173 39.17 0.23 -19.96
N ALA A 174 38.28 1.21 -20.14
CA ALA A 174 38.26 2.41 -19.29
C ALA A 174 37.60 2.10 -17.95
N HIS A 175 38.23 2.45 -16.84
CA HIS A 175 37.61 2.47 -15.50
C HIS A 175 36.99 3.85 -15.23
N SER A 176 35.88 3.87 -14.52
CA SER A 176 35.21 5.13 -14.15
C SER A 176 34.62 5.04 -12.76
N ASP A 177 34.57 6.16 -12.05
CA ASP A 177 33.92 6.24 -10.73
C ASP A 177 32.41 5.89 -10.80
N CYS A 178 31.81 5.96 -12.00
CA CYS A 178 30.43 5.51 -12.24
C CYS A 178 30.23 3.99 -12.09
N ASP A 179 31.29 3.18 -12.15
CA ASP A 179 31.18 1.72 -12.03
C ASP A 179 30.68 1.26 -10.65
N GLN A 180 30.77 2.15 -9.65
CA GLN A 180 30.35 1.88 -8.28
C GLN A 180 28.86 2.16 -8.02
N LEU A 181 28.05 2.42 -9.05
CA LEU A 181 26.61 2.64 -8.87
C LEU A 181 25.90 1.34 -8.45
N GLU A 182 25.71 1.16 -7.13
CA GLU A 182 25.10 -0.01 -6.48
C GLU A 182 23.57 -0.13 -6.66
N ARG A 183 23.08 -0.05 -7.91
CA ARG A 183 21.63 -0.09 -8.23
C ARG A 183 21.29 -1.02 -9.38
N GLY A 184 22.14 -2.03 -9.64
CA GLY A 184 21.91 -3.00 -10.70
C GLY A 184 20.60 -3.77 -10.54
N MET A 185 19.93 -4.05 -11.66
CA MET A 185 18.75 -4.92 -11.74
C MET A 185 19.13 -6.39 -11.51
N THR A 186 19.49 -6.73 -10.28
CA THR A 186 19.78 -8.10 -9.84
C THR A 186 18.60 -8.69 -9.08
N LYS A 187 18.41 -10.01 -9.13
CA LYS A 187 17.43 -10.70 -8.30
C LYS A 187 17.85 -10.70 -6.83
N ARG A 188 16.89 -10.87 -5.89
CA ARG A 188 17.26 -11.11 -4.49
C ARG A 188 18.12 -12.36 -4.41
N ARG A 189 19.17 -12.31 -3.60
CA ARG A 189 19.98 -13.51 -3.31
C ARG A 189 19.21 -14.47 -2.41
N THR A 190 18.52 -13.91 -1.41
CA THR A 190 17.65 -14.65 -0.51
C THR A 190 16.43 -13.79 -0.17
N GLU A 191 15.26 -14.41 -0.10
CA GLU A 191 14.02 -13.75 0.31
C GLU A 191 13.68 -14.18 1.74
N ALA A 192 13.66 -13.22 2.68
CA ALA A 192 13.19 -13.48 4.03
C ALA A 192 11.66 -13.60 4.04
N SER A 193 11.13 -14.66 4.67
CA SER A 193 9.69 -14.82 4.87
C SER A 193 9.09 -13.71 5.72
N CYS A 194 7.78 -13.46 5.57
CA CYS A 194 7.09 -12.40 6.31
C CYS A 194 7.17 -12.56 7.83
N ASP A 195 7.15 -13.78 8.34
CA ASP A 195 7.34 -14.03 9.77
C ASP A 195 8.75 -13.71 10.24
N ARG A 196 9.77 -14.06 9.44
CA ARG A 196 11.16 -13.71 9.74
C ARG A 196 11.34 -12.19 9.73
N ARG A 197 10.77 -11.50 8.74
CA ARG A 197 10.78 -10.03 8.64
C ARG A 197 10.13 -9.41 9.86
N ARG A 198 8.92 -9.85 10.23
CA ARG A 198 8.19 -9.34 11.40
C ARG A 198 8.97 -9.53 12.69
N ARG A 199 9.46 -10.75 12.95
CA ARG A 199 10.25 -11.03 14.17
C ARG A 199 11.50 -10.15 14.25
N ALA A 200 12.20 -9.95 13.14
CA ALA A 200 13.38 -9.09 13.11
C ALA A 200 13.02 -7.62 13.43
N LEU A 201 11.94 -7.09 12.85
CA LEU A 201 11.47 -5.73 13.10
C LEU A 201 10.98 -5.53 14.53
N VAL A 202 10.23 -6.49 15.09
CA VAL A 202 9.81 -6.50 16.50
C VAL A 202 11.04 -6.49 17.41
N LYS A 203 12.00 -7.39 17.18
CA LYS A 203 13.23 -7.49 17.97
C LYS A 203 14.06 -6.21 17.93
N ALA A 204 14.07 -5.52 16.79
CA ALA A 204 14.80 -4.27 16.59
C ALA A 204 14.00 -3.02 17.02
N GLY A 205 12.76 -3.17 17.50
CA GLY A 205 11.90 -2.03 17.85
C GLY A 205 11.61 -1.11 16.66
N ARG A 206 11.46 -1.67 15.45
CA ARG A 206 11.21 -0.94 14.20
C ARG A 206 9.75 -1.10 13.75
N PRO A 207 8.84 -0.20 14.14
CA PRO A 207 7.42 -0.29 13.77
C PRO A 207 7.14 0.06 12.30
N ILE A 208 8.15 0.45 11.52
CA ILE A 208 8.01 0.70 10.08
C ILE A 208 9.25 0.24 9.33
N TYR A 209 9.06 -0.32 8.14
CA TYR A 209 10.12 -0.52 7.16
C TYR A 209 9.60 -0.28 5.74
N ALA A 210 10.51 0.03 4.82
CA ALA A 210 10.19 0.14 3.41
C ALA A 210 10.72 -1.06 2.62
N ASN A 211 9.92 -1.51 1.65
CA ASN A 211 10.34 -2.39 0.57
C ASN A 211 10.37 -1.55 -0.73
N GLU A 212 11.55 -1.20 -1.23
CA GLU A 212 11.74 -0.38 -2.46
C GLU A 212 12.05 -1.22 -3.70
N TYR A 213 12.07 -2.56 -3.59
CA TYR A 213 12.34 -3.44 -4.72
C TYR A 213 11.06 -3.91 -5.40
N THR A 214 10.42 -4.96 -4.87
CA THR A 214 9.19 -5.54 -5.42
C THR A 214 8.51 -6.44 -4.39
N ALA A 215 7.26 -6.85 -4.64
CA ALA A 215 6.54 -7.85 -3.84
C ALA A 215 7.33 -9.17 -3.66
N LEU A 216 7.02 -9.90 -2.59
CA LEU A 216 7.66 -11.17 -2.23
C LEU A 216 6.99 -12.34 -2.93
N GLY A 217 7.64 -13.50 -3.01
CA GLY A 217 7.06 -14.75 -3.55
C GLY A 217 6.82 -14.80 -5.06
N GLY A 218 6.83 -13.65 -5.75
CA GLY A 218 6.59 -13.52 -7.20
C GLY A 218 7.84 -13.70 -8.07
N ALA A 219 8.82 -14.49 -7.63
CA ALA A 219 10.11 -14.61 -8.33
C ALA A 219 10.06 -15.46 -9.61
N GLN A 220 9.13 -16.43 -9.66
CA GLN A 220 8.91 -17.33 -10.79
C GLN A 220 7.51 -17.15 -11.38
N ASP A 221 6.52 -16.96 -10.52
CA ASP A 221 5.12 -16.81 -10.89
C ASP A 221 4.56 -15.53 -10.24
N PRO A 222 4.16 -14.51 -11.02
CA PRO A 222 3.63 -13.27 -10.46
C PRO A 222 2.33 -13.48 -9.67
N SER A 223 1.57 -14.55 -9.91
CA SER A 223 0.34 -14.83 -9.16
C SER A 223 0.59 -15.12 -7.68
N ARG A 224 1.82 -15.52 -7.33
CA ARG A 224 2.29 -15.78 -5.96
C ARG A 224 2.88 -14.54 -5.29
N ALA A 225 2.90 -13.41 -6.00
CA ALA A 225 3.37 -12.15 -5.45
C ALA A 225 2.51 -11.73 -4.24
N HIS A 226 3.17 -11.38 -3.15
CA HIS A 226 2.48 -10.95 -1.94
C HIS A 226 3.27 -9.93 -1.12
N HIS A 227 2.53 -9.21 -0.30
CA HIS A 227 3.01 -8.38 0.81
C HIS A 227 2.78 -9.10 2.13
N CYS A 228 3.43 -8.64 3.19
CA CYS A 228 3.37 -9.31 4.47
C CYS A 228 2.04 -9.05 5.16
N VAL A 229 1.12 -10.02 5.05
CA VAL A 229 -0.22 -9.99 5.65
C VAL A 229 -0.21 -9.86 7.18
N ASN A 230 0.90 -10.20 7.83
CA ASN A 230 1.14 -10.02 9.27
C ASN A 230 1.66 -8.61 9.64
N MET A 231 1.69 -7.68 8.68
CA MET A 231 2.02 -6.26 8.80
C MET A 231 0.93 -5.40 8.15
N VAL A 232 0.88 -4.12 8.52
CA VAL A 232 0.01 -3.12 7.87
C VAL A 232 0.68 -2.68 6.59
N THR A 233 0.05 -2.93 5.45
CA THR A 233 0.63 -2.60 4.16
C THR A 233 0.20 -1.20 3.73
N LEU A 234 1.18 -0.31 3.55
CA LEU A 234 1.00 1.07 3.09
C LEU A 234 1.61 1.22 1.69
N LEU A 235 0.87 1.81 0.76
CA LEU A 235 1.38 2.17 -0.56
C LEU A 235 1.09 3.65 -0.86
N GLN A 236 2.10 4.33 -1.42
CA GLN A 236 1.93 5.66 -2.01
C GLN A 236 2.12 5.57 -3.52
N VAL A 237 1.06 5.88 -4.26
CA VAL A 237 1.11 5.95 -5.72
C VAL A 237 1.35 7.38 -6.18
N ARG A 238 1.96 7.49 -7.37
CA ARG A 238 2.23 8.75 -8.07
C ARG A 238 1.88 8.57 -9.53
N HIS A 239 1.43 9.62 -10.20
CA HIS A 239 1.15 9.59 -11.63
C HIS A 239 2.38 9.06 -12.40
N PRO A 240 2.25 8.01 -13.23
CA PRO A 240 3.38 7.31 -13.83
C PRO A 240 4.28 8.20 -14.68
N HIS A 241 3.72 9.15 -15.45
CA HIS A 241 4.49 10.07 -16.28
C HIS A 241 5.38 11.00 -15.43
N THR A 242 4.81 11.55 -14.36
CA THR A 242 5.55 12.42 -13.43
C THR A 242 6.61 11.61 -12.67
N ARG A 243 6.29 10.36 -12.33
CA ARG A 243 7.20 9.43 -11.66
C ARG A 243 8.41 9.09 -12.55
N VAL A 244 8.21 8.70 -13.81
CA VAL A 244 9.33 8.31 -14.70
C VAL A 244 10.27 9.49 -14.94
N LEU A 245 9.76 10.69 -15.18
CA LEU A 245 10.58 11.91 -15.33
C LEU A 245 11.33 12.23 -14.04
N SER A 246 10.70 12.07 -12.88
CA SER A 246 11.37 12.21 -11.59
C SER A 246 12.47 11.17 -11.36
N HIS A 247 12.35 9.98 -11.95
CA HIS A 247 13.35 8.93 -11.88
C HIS A 247 14.55 9.25 -12.77
N ILE A 248 14.29 9.71 -14.00
CA ILE A 248 15.32 10.19 -14.93
C ILE A 248 16.14 11.30 -14.30
N ARG A 249 15.50 12.35 -13.77
CA ARG A 249 16.18 13.45 -13.07
C ARG A 249 17.02 12.95 -11.89
N HIS A 250 16.49 11.99 -11.13
CA HIS A 250 17.24 11.43 -10.01
C HIS A 250 18.49 10.69 -10.46
N VAL A 251 18.38 9.84 -11.48
CA VAL A 251 19.52 9.10 -11.99
C VAL A 251 20.53 10.05 -12.63
N TRP A 252 20.09 11.04 -13.41
CA TRP A 252 20.96 12.11 -13.89
C TRP A 252 21.75 12.77 -12.75
N ALA A 253 21.07 13.18 -11.67
CA ALA A 253 21.72 13.82 -10.53
C ALA A 253 22.70 12.87 -9.82
N ARG A 254 22.40 11.57 -9.77
CA ARG A 254 23.30 10.54 -9.23
C ARG A 254 24.55 10.38 -10.08
N TYR A 255 24.43 10.32 -11.41
CA TYR A 255 25.61 10.31 -12.29
C TYR A 255 26.39 11.60 -12.14
N SER A 256 25.73 12.76 -12.12
CA SER A 256 26.41 14.04 -11.94
C SER A 256 27.22 14.11 -10.64
N ALA A 257 26.71 13.52 -9.55
CA ALA A 257 27.40 13.50 -8.26
C ALA A 257 28.50 12.43 -8.17
N ALA A 258 28.29 11.25 -8.76
CA ALA A 258 29.21 10.12 -8.62
C ALA A 258 30.32 10.08 -9.69
N CYS A 259 30.05 10.62 -10.87
CA CYS A 259 30.89 10.41 -12.06
C CYS A 259 31.80 11.61 -12.40
N GLY A 260 31.56 12.78 -11.82
CA GLY A 260 32.29 14.00 -12.18
C GLY A 260 32.27 14.26 -13.70
N GLN A 261 33.46 14.30 -14.32
CA GLN A 261 33.63 14.54 -15.76
C GLN A 261 33.19 13.35 -16.63
N ASP A 262 33.27 12.12 -16.12
CA ASP A 262 32.93 10.90 -16.86
C ASP A 262 31.44 10.81 -17.16
N ARG A 263 30.60 11.62 -16.50
CA ARG A 263 29.14 11.63 -16.73
C ARG A 263 28.79 11.78 -18.22
N ALA A 264 29.60 12.52 -18.98
CA ALA A 264 29.38 12.76 -20.40
C ALA A 264 29.40 11.45 -21.20
N VAL A 265 30.22 10.48 -20.80
CA VAL A 265 30.30 9.15 -21.43
C VAL A 265 28.96 8.43 -21.31
N TYR A 266 28.36 8.48 -20.13
CA TYR A 266 27.11 7.76 -19.86
C TYR A 266 25.86 8.51 -20.31
N LEU A 267 25.92 9.84 -20.38
CA LEU A 267 24.77 10.70 -20.63
C LEU A 267 24.82 11.39 -22.00
N ALA A 268 25.80 11.09 -22.87
CA ALA A 268 25.86 11.66 -24.22
C ALA A 268 24.59 11.41 -25.05
N ALA A 269 23.95 10.25 -24.86
CA ALA A 269 22.71 9.87 -25.54
C ALA A 269 21.44 10.10 -24.70
N ALA A 270 21.56 10.76 -23.54
CA ALA A 270 20.44 10.92 -22.60
C ALA A 270 19.35 11.89 -23.08
N ASP A 271 19.52 12.53 -24.23
CA ASP A 271 18.51 13.38 -24.88
C ASP A 271 17.30 12.58 -25.42
N GLY A 272 17.46 11.27 -25.64
CA GLY A 272 16.40 10.39 -26.15
C GLY A 272 15.83 9.45 -25.09
N ALA A 273 14.51 9.24 -25.11
CA ALA A 273 13.84 8.29 -24.22
C ALA A 273 14.38 6.86 -24.33
N GLU A 274 14.78 6.41 -25.53
CA GLU A 274 15.34 5.06 -25.75
C GLU A 274 16.55 4.76 -24.88
N HIS A 275 17.43 5.75 -24.68
CA HIS A 275 18.59 5.60 -23.81
C HIS A 275 18.15 5.28 -22.37
N TRP A 276 17.16 6.01 -21.85
CA TRP A 276 16.63 5.80 -20.50
C TRP A 276 15.90 4.47 -20.37
N VAL A 277 15.20 4.03 -21.42
CA VAL A 277 14.56 2.71 -21.45
C VAL A 277 15.59 1.59 -21.39
N ARG A 278 16.72 1.71 -22.10
CA ARG A 278 17.81 0.73 -22.05
C ARG A 278 18.59 0.79 -20.73
N LEU A 279 18.81 1.98 -20.18
CA LEU A 279 19.55 2.16 -18.93
C LEU A 279 18.74 1.75 -17.71
N MET A 280 17.43 2.04 -17.71
CA MET A 280 16.54 1.82 -16.57
C MET A 280 15.21 1.17 -16.99
N PRO A 281 15.23 -0.07 -17.47
CA PRO A 281 14.05 -0.66 -18.12
C PRO A 281 12.87 -0.84 -17.17
N ALA A 282 13.09 -1.12 -15.88
CA ALA A 282 11.99 -1.23 -14.92
C ALA A 282 11.33 0.14 -14.60
N PRO A 283 12.05 1.21 -14.16
CA PRO A 283 11.39 2.49 -13.88
C PRO A 283 10.69 3.16 -15.05
N THR A 284 11.13 2.88 -16.27
CA THR A 284 10.63 3.50 -17.51
C THR A 284 9.49 2.73 -18.17
N ASN A 285 9.12 1.55 -17.68
CA ASN A 285 8.04 0.74 -18.25
C ASN A 285 7.20 0.07 -17.15
N ASN A 286 5.99 0.58 -16.93
CA ASN A 286 4.99 -0.01 -16.04
C ASN A 286 5.55 -0.40 -14.64
N TYR A 287 6.25 0.53 -14.01
CA TYR A 287 7.01 0.29 -12.77
C TYR A 287 6.12 -0.07 -11.57
N LEU A 288 4.91 0.51 -11.46
CA LEU A 288 3.99 0.18 -10.37
C LEU A 288 3.52 -1.27 -10.49
N ILE A 289 3.12 -1.71 -11.69
CA ILE A 289 2.80 -3.12 -11.97
C ILE A 289 4.00 -4.02 -11.63
N ARG A 290 5.19 -3.68 -12.11
CA ARG A 290 6.43 -4.44 -11.82
C ARG A 290 6.70 -4.57 -10.32
N THR A 291 6.48 -3.50 -9.56
CA THR A 291 6.70 -3.49 -8.11
C THR A 291 5.69 -4.38 -7.37
N LEU A 292 4.46 -4.45 -7.84
CA LEU A 292 3.41 -5.25 -7.20
C LEU A 292 3.48 -6.74 -7.55
N LEU A 293 4.02 -7.10 -8.72
CA LEU A 293 3.97 -8.47 -9.24
C LEU A 293 5.24 -9.31 -9.01
N GLY A 294 6.22 -8.79 -8.28
CA GLY A 294 7.41 -9.58 -7.94
C GLY A 294 8.46 -9.64 -9.05
N GLU A 295 9.53 -10.39 -8.80
CA GLU A 295 10.72 -10.39 -9.66
C GLU A 295 10.48 -10.98 -11.05
N ALA A 296 9.49 -11.86 -11.21
CA ALA A 296 9.12 -12.43 -12.50
C ALA A 296 8.70 -11.35 -13.51
N VAL A 297 7.95 -10.34 -13.04
CA VAL A 297 7.49 -9.22 -13.88
C VAL A 297 8.49 -8.07 -13.83
N TYR A 298 9.15 -7.84 -12.69
CA TYR A 298 10.13 -6.75 -12.53
C TYR A 298 11.25 -6.78 -13.58
N HIS A 299 11.71 -7.98 -13.95
CA HIS A 299 12.82 -8.18 -14.90
C HIS A 299 12.41 -8.40 -16.35
N LEU A 300 11.11 -8.29 -16.68
CA LEU A 300 10.67 -8.42 -18.08
C LEU A 300 11.28 -7.32 -18.97
N PRO A 301 11.53 -7.58 -20.26
CA PRO A 301 11.95 -6.55 -21.20
C PRO A 301 10.97 -5.36 -21.28
N PRO A 302 11.43 -4.17 -21.73
CA PRO A 302 10.55 -3.10 -22.17
C PRO A 302 9.42 -3.59 -23.11
N GLY A 303 8.18 -3.12 -22.92
CA GLY A 303 7.01 -3.54 -23.70
C GLY A 303 6.40 -4.91 -23.33
N ALA A 304 7.05 -5.75 -22.53
CA ALA A 304 6.57 -7.10 -22.23
C ALA A 304 5.54 -7.19 -21.08
N VAL A 305 5.13 -6.06 -20.49
CA VAL A 305 4.06 -6.04 -19.47
C VAL A 305 2.70 -6.06 -20.19
N THR A 306 1.86 -7.06 -19.86
CA THR A 306 0.60 -7.32 -20.57
C THR A 306 -0.62 -6.85 -19.77
N ARG A 307 -1.80 -6.95 -20.40
CA ARG A 307 -3.10 -6.73 -19.74
C ARG A 307 -3.38 -7.70 -18.60
N ASP A 308 -2.90 -8.94 -18.69
CA ASP A 308 -3.06 -9.93 -17.61
C ASP A 308 -2.28 -9.52 -16.37
N HIS A 309 -1.07 -8.98 -16.55
CA HIS A 309 -0.31 -8.37 -15.45
C HIS A 309 -1.09 -7.21 -14.81
N LEU A 310 -1.70 -6.33 -15.60
CA LEU A 310 -2.56 -5.26 -15.06
C LEU A 310 -3.74 -5.83 -14.25
N GLY A 311 -4.41 -6.87 -14.77
CA GLY A 311 -5.50 -7.55 -14.06
C GLY A 311 -5.06 -8.09 -12.70
N LEU A 312 -3.93 -8.79 -12.67
CA LEU A 312 -3.35 -9.31 -11.43
C LEU A 312 -2.93 -8.20 -10.46
N ALA A 313 -2.29 -7.14 -10.96
CA ALA A 313 -1.86 -6.02 -10.12
C ALA A 313 -3.05 -5.29 -9.48
N ARG A 314 -4.18 -5.15 -10.18
CA ARG A 314 -5.43 -4.62 -9.61
C ARG A 314 -5.94 -5.50 -8.47
N VAL A 315 -5.89 -6.83 -8.63
CA VAL A 315 -6.30 -7.77 -7.57
C VAL A 315 -5.41 -7.64 -6.34
N LEU A 316 -4.08 -7.67 -6.50
CA LEU A 316 -3.15 -7.54 -5.37
C LEU A 316 -3.30 -6.19 -4.65
N LEU A 317 -3.43 -5.10 -5.43
CA LEU A 317 -3.66 -3.77 -4.87
C LEU A 317 -4.95 -3.72 -4.04
N ALA A 318 -6.04 -4.28 -4.56
CA ALA A 318 -7.33 -4.32 -3.89
C ALA A 318 -7.33 -5.20 -2.62
N GLN A 319 -6.59 -6.31 -2.64
CA GLN A 319 -6.63 -7.34 -1.59
C GLN A 319 -5.58 -7.20 -0.50
N GLN A 320 -4.41 -6.63 -0.81
CA GLN A 320 -3.25 -6.71 0.09
C GLN A 320 -2.81 -5.35 0.64
N VAL A 321 -3.24 -4.24 0.05
CA VAL A 321 -2.87 -2.90 0.53
C VAL A 321 -3.90 -2.39 1.52
N ASP A 322 -3.53 -2.28 2.79
CA ASP A 322 -4.40 -1.83 3.87
C ASP A 322 -4.67 -0.32 3.79
N VAL A 323 -3.64 0.47 3.51
CA VAL A 323 -3.70 1.94 3.41
C VAL A 323 -3.07 2.39 2.10
N LEU A 324 -3.82 3.18 1.33
CA LEU A 324 -3.41 3.69 0.03
C LEU A 324 -3.41 5.22 0.03
N THR A 325 -2.35 5.82 -0.49
CA THR A 325 -2.18 7.27 -0.60
C THR A 325 -1.85 7.64 -2.03
N VAL A 326 -2.29 8.83 -2.47
CA VAL A 326 -2.09 9.36 -3.82
C VAL A 326 -1.28 10.65 -3.70
N LEU A 327 -0.03 10.65 -4.17
CA LEU A 327 0.91 11.74 -3.91
C LEU A 327 0.38 13.09 -4.41
N GLU A 328 -0.32 13.11 -5.54
CA GLU A 328 -0.92 14.30 -6.14
C GLU A 328 -2.17 14.82 -5.40
N ASP A 329 -2.81 13.98 -4.57
CA ASP A 329 -3.98 14.34 -3.78
C ASP A 329 -3.60 14.41 -2.29
N ALA A 330 -3.15 15.59 -1.87
CA ALA A 330 -2.70 15.84 -0.51
C ALA A 330 -3.81 15.67 0.53
N GLN A 331 -5.06 16.01 0.18
CA GLN A 331 -6.20 15.89 1.09
C GLN A 331 -6.54 14.42 1.31
N LEU A 332 -6.70 13.65 0.23
CA LEU A 332 -6.99 12.22 0.30
C LEU A 332 -5.88 11.45 1.03
N SER A 333 -4.62 11.77 0.71
CA SER A 333 -3.46 11.18 1.40
C SER A 333 -3.44 11.52 2.88
N SER A 334 -3.68 12.78 3.24
CA SER A 334 -3.73 13.20 4.64
C SER A 334 -4.83 12.47 5.41
N HIS A 335 -5.98 12.27 4.76
CA HIS A 335 -7.11 11.54 5.31
C HIS A 335 -6.76 10.07 5.57
N ALA A 336 -6.18 9.39 4.57
CA ALA A 336 -5.74 8.01 4.69
C ALA A 336 -4.65 7.80 5.75
N LEU A 337 -3.70 8.73 5.89
CA LEU A 337 -2.68 8.66 6.94
C LEU A 337 -3.27 8.88 8.32
N ARG A 338 -4.18 9.85 8.47
CA ARG A 338 -4.83 10.17 9.76
C ARG A 338 -5.66 9.01 10.27
N TYR A 339 -6.57 8.49 9.45
CA TYR A 339 -7.55 7.49 9.90
C TYR A 339 -7.09 6.06 9.63
N GLY A 340 -6.35 5.83 8.54
CA GLY A 340 -5.81 4.52 8.20
C GLY A 340 -4.63 4.10 9.08
N LEU A 341 -3.76 5.04 9.46
CA LEU A 341 -2.57 4.77 10.31
C LEU A 341 -2.63 5.40 11.70
N GLY A 342 -3.61 6.24 11.98
CA GLY A 342 -3.69 6.98 13.25
C GLY A 342 -2.63 8.06 13.39
N TRP A 343 -2.00 8.51 12.30
CA TRP A 343 -0.93 9.50 12.34
C TRP A 343 -1.46 10.91 12.61
N ARG A 344 -0.76 11.65 13.47
CA ARG A 344 -1.10 13.04 13.81
C ARG A 344 -0.53 14.02 12.78
N HIS A 345 0.72 13.82 12.41
CA HIS A 345 1.36 14.55 11.32
C HIS A 345 1.04 13.84 10.02
N VAL A 346 0.48 14.57 9.06
CA VAL A 346 0.01 14.02 7.79
C VAL A 346 0.64 14.68 6.57
N GLU A 347 1.42 15.73 6.78
CA GLU A 347 2.13 16.44 5.72
C GLU A 347 3.61 16.53 6.04
N GLU A 348 4.43 16.22 5.04
CA GLU A 348 5.88 16.39 5.07
C GLU A 348 6.38 16.65 3.65
N ARG A 349 7.20 17.68 3.48
CA ARG A 349 7.86 17.98 2.21
C ARG A 349 9.37 17.87 2.40
N ALA A 350 9.90 16.66 2.22
CA ALA A 350 11.33 16.41 2.37
C ALA A 350 12.19 17.06 1.28
N ASN A 351 11.60 17.36 0.12
CA ASN A 351 12.25 17.96 -1.04
C ASN A 351 11.71 19.39 -1.22
N THR A 352 12.39 20.38 -0.67
CA THR A 352 12.18 21.79 -1.01
C THR A 352 12.64 22.01 -2.44
N ALA A 353 11.71 22.31 -3.36
CA ALA A 353 11.91 22.61 -4.78
C ALA A 353 13.03 21.80 -5.47
N ALA A 354 12.65 20.83 -6.31
CA ALA A 354 13.61 20.33 -7.31
C ALA A 354 14.16 21.56 -8.05
N PRO A 355 15.49 21.66 -8.27
CA PRO A 355 16.06 22.77 -9.03
C PRO A 355 15.26 22.96 -10.33
N SER A 356 15.16 24.20 -10.82
CA SER A 356 14.52 24.52 -12.09
C SER A 356 15.21 23.73 -13.20
N THR A 357 14.69 22.54 -13.48
CA THR A 357 15.33 21.48 -14.26
C THR A 357 14.71 21.42 -15.65
N GLY A 358 14.43 22.59 -16.23
CA GLY A 358 13.95 22.72 -17.60
C GLY A 358 14.78 21.88 -18.59
N ASP A 359 16.06 21.66 -18.28
CA ASP A 359 17.01 20.95 -19.13
C ASP A 359 17.23 19.46 -18.82
N LEU A 360 16.69 18.89 -17.73
CA LEU A 360 17.01 17.49 -17.32
C LEU A 360 15.93 16.46 -17.68
N GLN A 361 15.30 16.64 -18.83
CA GLN A 361 14.30 15.71 -19.37
C GLN A 361 14.72 15.24 -20.76
N PRO A 362 14.31 14.03 -21.18
CA PRO A 362 14.48 13.62 -22.57
C PRO A 362 13.81 14.66 -23.47
N ARG A 363 14.58 15.22 -24.41
CA ARG A 363 14.10 16.22 -25.36
C ARG A 363 13.32 15.58 -26.51
N SER A 364 13.51 14.29 -26.72
CA SER A 364 12.87 13.51 -27.78
C SER A 364 12.33 12.17 -27.27
N GLY A 365 11.31 11.64 -27.94
CA GLY A 365 10.77 10.31 -27.69
C GLY A 365 9.95 10.17 -26.41
N LEU A 366 9.40 11.26 -25.84
CA LEU A 366 8.54 11.17 -24.64
C LEU A 366 7.32 10.27 -24.85
N GLU A 367 6.78 10.21 -26.07
CA GLU A 367 5.69 9.32 -26.45
C GLU A 367 6.00 7.86 -26.12
N LEU A 368 7.23 7.40 -26.38
CA LEU A 368 7.68 6.05 -26.01
C LEU A 368 7.53 5.79 -24.50
N LEU A 369 7.89 6.77 -23.66
CA LEU A 369 7.73 6.63 -22.20
C LEU A 369 6.26 6.58 -21.80
N TRP A 370 5.38 7.32 -22.47
CA TRP A 370 3.94 7.30 -22.17
C TRP A 370 3.31 5.99 -22.62
N GLU A 371 3.62 5.52 -23.83
CA GLU A 371 3.20 4.21 -24.33
C GLU A 371 3.63 3.08 -23.39
N LEU A 372 4.90 3.07 -22.98
CA LEU A 372 5.44 2.08 -22.04
C LEU A 372 4.86 2.18 -20.62
N ASN A 373 4.14 3.24 -20.25
CA ASN A 373 3.50 3.36 -18.95
C ASN A 373 1.97 3.43 -19.02
N ALA A 374 1.37 3.16 -20.18
CA ALA A 374 -0.09 3.24 -20.37
C ALA A 374 -0.86 2.34 -19.39
N LEU A 375 -0.38 1.12 -19.10
CA LEU A 375 -1.03 0.21 -18.16
C LEU A 375 -0.86 0.68 -16.70
N ASP A 376 0.30 1.25 -16.36
CA ASP A 376 0.53 1.89 -15.07
C ASP A 376 -0.40 3.09 -14.86
N VAL A 377 -0.75 3.85 -15.91
CA VAL A 377 -1.70 4.98 -15.84
C VAL A 377 -3.08 4.47 -15.46
N GLU A 378 -3.51 3.37 -16.07
CA GLU A 378 -4.76 2.72 -15.70
C GLU A 378 -4.76 2.14 -14.28
N LEU A 379 -3.64 1.55 -13.85
CA LEU A 379 -3.51 1.05 -12.48
C LEU A 379 -3.49 2.19 -11.47
N TYR A 380 -2.85 3.31 -11.79
CA TYR A 380 -2.87 4.53 -10.99
C TYR A 380 -4.30 5.08 -10.84
N GLY A 381 -5.06 5.17 -11.94
CA GLY A 381 -6.47 5.59 -11.88
C GLY A 381 -7.31 4.66 -11.00
N PHE A 382 -7.10 3.35 -11.11
CA PHE A 382 -7.74 2.37 -10.23
C PHE A 382 -7.32 2.55 -8.76
N ALA A 383 -6.03 2.80 -8.49
CA ALA A 383 -5.53 3.08 -7.15
C ALA A 383 -6.17 4.33 -6.53
N ALA A 384 -6.30 5.42 -7.30
CA ALA A 384 -6.94 6.63 -6.83
C ALA A 384 -8.43 6.40 -6.46
N VAL A 385 -9.15 5.61 -7.27
CA VAL A 385 -10.53 5.20 -6.95
C VAL A 385 -10.56 4.38 -5.65
N LEU A 386 -9.66 3.42 -5.47
CA LEU A 386 -9.60 2.64 -4.23
C LEU A 386 -9.31 3.50 -2.99
N ALA A 387 -8.43 4.49 -3.13
CA ALA A 387 -8.13 5.43 -2.05
C ALA A 387 -9.36 6.28 -1.70
N ALA A 388 -10.12 6.76 -2.70
CA ALA A 388 -11.37 7.49 -2.48
C ALA A 388 -12.45 6.60 -1.83
N VAL A 389 -12.53 5.33 -2.24
CA VAL A 389 -13.41 4.33 -1.60
C VAL A 389 -13.02 4.12 -0.14
N ASP A 390 -11.73 3.97 0.18
CA ASP A 390 -11.26 3.85 1.56
C ASP A 390 -11.59 5.13 2.38
N ALA A 391 -11.53 6.32 1.77
CA ALA A 391 -11.84 7.58 2.42
C ALA A 391 -13.28 7.68 2.92
N VAL A 392 -14.27 7.10 2.23
CA VAL A 392 -15.67 7.08 2.69
C VAL A 392 -15.80 6.40 4.06
N VAL A 393 -15.06 5.32 4.29
CA VAL A 393 -15.04 4.62 5.59
C VAL A 393 -14.40 5.51 6.66
N TYR A 394 -13.33 6.21 6.30
CA TYR A 394 -12.63 7.13 7.19
C TYR A 394 -13.46 8.38 7.55
N ASP A 395 -14.30 8.88 6.63
CA ASP A 395 -15.17 10.04 6.89
C ASP A 395 -16.25 9.68 7.93
N VAL A 396 -16.87 8.51 7.77
CA VAL A 396 -17.82 7.99 8.76
C VAL A 396 -17.15 7.81 10.12
N ALA A 397 -15.89 7.34 10.13
CA ALA A 397 -15.11 7.24 11.34
C ALA A 397 -14.80 8.61 11.97
N GLY A 398 -14.51 9.64 11.17
CA GLY A 398 -14.31 11.01 11.64
C GLY A 398 -15.52 11.56 12.39
N GLY A 399 -16.74 11.27 11.89
CA GLY A 399 -18.00 11.63 12.54
C GLY A 399 -18.29 10.87 13.85
N VAL A 400 -17.63 9.74 14.09
CA VAL A 400 -17.71 8.96 15.35
C VAL A 400 -16.60 9.36 16.32
N ALA A 401 -15.37 9.52 15.81
CA ALA A 401 -14.20 9.87 16.60
C ALA A 401 -14.33 11.26 17.24
N GLY A 402 -14.92 12.23 16.54
CA GLY A 402 -15.23 13.54 17.14
C GLY A 402 -16.16 13.42 18.37
N ARG A 403 -17.10 12.47 18.35
CA ARG A 403 -18.01 12.23 19.49
C ARG A 403 -17.36 11.45 20.64
N LEU A 404 -16.34 10.63 20.36
CA LEU A 404 -15.60 9.87 21.37
C LEU A 404 -14.51 10.68 22.09
N VAL A 405 -14.00 11.74 21.45
CA VAL A 405 -12.95 12.60 22.02
C VAL A 405 -13.54 13.73 22.89
N ASP A 406 -14.76 14.20 22.58
CA ASP A 406 -15.39 15.34 23.27
C ASP A 406 -16.40 14.96 24.36
N GLY A 407 -16.59 13.66 24.65
CA GLY A 407 -17.47 13.18 25.72
C GLY A 407 -16.70 12.85 27.01
N PRO A 408 -16.93 13.55 28.15
CA PRO A 408 -16.30 13.21 29.42
C PRO A 408 -16.75 11.85 30.00
N ASP A 409 -17.79 11.23 29.44
CA ASP A 409 -18.40 9.96 29.90
C ASP A 409 -18.47 8.88 28.80
N ALA A 410 -17.49 8.79 27.91
CA ALA A 410 -17.38 7.65 26.99
C ALA A 410 -16.95 6.37 27.75
N GLY A 411 -17.87 5.83 28.53
CA GLY A 411 -17.77 4.51 29.14
C GLY A 411 -17.71 3.38 28.09
N PRO A 412 -17.43 2.14 28.51
CA PRO A 412 -17.16 0.97 27.64
C PRO A 412 -18.36 0.45 26.81
N GLY A 413 -19.42 1.24 26.63
CA GLY A 413 -20.70 0.81 26.03
C GLY A 413 -20.62 0.35 24.57
N TRP A 414 -19.69 0.84 23.76
CA TRP A 414 -19.55 0.39 22.37
C TRP A 414 -18.87 -1.00 22.27
N ALA A 415 -18.01 -1.34 23.24
CA ALA A 415 -17.45 -2.68 23.35
C ALA A 415 -18.53 -3.70 23.77
N ALA A 416 -19.56 -3.30 24.51
CA ALA A 416 -20.66 -4.19 24.90
C ALA A 416 -21.56 -4.58 23.72
N GLY A 417 -21.73 -3.71 22.71
CA GLY A 417 -22.46 -4.04 21.48
C GLY A 417 -21.71 -5.03 20.57
N ALA A 418 -20.38 -5.00 20.58
CA ALA A 418 -19.54 -5.95 19.84
C ALA A 418 -19.16 -7.20 20.65
N ALA A 419 -19.20 -7.14 21.99
CA ALA A 419 -18.87 -8.26 22.88
C ALA A 419 -19.99 -9.28 23.06
N GLY A 420 -21.20 -9.00 22.56
CA GLY A 420 -22.34 -9.93 22.62
C GLY A 420 -22.16 -11.24 21.83
N VAL A 421 -21.07 -11.39 21.06
CA VAL A 421 -20.83 -12.53 20.16
C VAL A 421 -19.56 -13.32 20.52
N GLY A 422 -18.83 -12.95 21.58
CA GLY A 422 -17.45 -13.44 21.81
C GLY A 422 -17.14 -14.14 23.13
N ALA A 423 -18.13 -14.51 23.95
CA ALA A 423 -17.90 -15.07 25.28
C ALA A 423 -17.92 -16.61 25.30
N GLN A 424 -17.04 -17.28 24.54
CA GLN A 424 -16.66 -18.69 24.79
C GLN A 424 -15.46 -19.11 23.93
N ALA A 425 -14.24 -18.89 24.45
CA ALA A 425 -13.03 -19.68 24.19
C ALA A 425 -11.83 -19.01 24.89
N ARG A 426 -11.62 -19.36 26.17
CA ARG A 426 -10.32 -19.13 26.84
C ARG A 426 -9.78 -20.48 27.28
N THR A 427 -8.93 -21.08 26.46
CA THR A 427 -8.02 -22.14 26.88
C THR A 427 -6.61 -21.84 26.38
N GLY A 428 -5.75 -21.55 27.36
CA GLY A 428 -4.28 -21.51 27.37
C GLY A 428 -3.49 -21.51 26.07
N ASP A 429 -2.93 -20.34 25.75
CA ASP A 429 -1.55 -20.27 25.25
C ASP A 429 -0.82 -19.15 26.02
N ARG A 430 0.15 -19.55 26.84
CA ARG A 430 1.04 -18.66 27.62
C ARG A 430 2.46 -18.84 27.09
N SER A 431 2.79 -18.24 25.94
CA SER A 431 4.20 -18.12 25.53
C SER A 431 4.47 -17.04 24.47
N ALA A 432 4.15 -15.78 24.75
CA ALA A 432 4.86 -14.65 24.13
C ALA A 432 4.69 -13.42 25.00
N GLY A 433 5.79 -12.84 25.49
CA GLY A 433 5.76 -11.56 26.17
C GLY A 433 5.05 -10.53 25.30
N GLN A 434 3.93 -10.01 25.77
CA GLN A 434 3.13 -8.99 25.12
C GLN A 434 3.91 -7.67 25.24
N HIS A 435 4.95 -7.50 24.42
CA HIS A 435 5.57 -6.20 24.24
C HIS A 435 4.51 -5.29 23.62
N ASP A 436 4.06 -4.29 24.40
CA ASP A 436 3.13 -3.25 23.99
C ASP A 436 3.81 -2.36 22.93
N LEU A 437 3.95 -2.89 21.72
CA LEU A 437 4.39 -2.16 20.56
C LEU A 437 3.30 -1.15 20.23
N ARG A 438 3.45 0.05 20.78
CA ARG A 438 2.70 1.22 20.32
C ARG A 438 3.04 1.44 18.86
N MET A 439 2.15 1.02 17.97
CA MET A 439 2.17 1.45 16.58
C MET A 439 2.31 2.97 16.55
N CYS A 440 3.22 3.45 15.71
CA CYS A 440 3.71 4.82 15.77
C CYS A 440 2.57 5.83 15.83
N GLY A 441 2.55 6.64 16.88
CA GLY A 441 1.61 7.74 16.96
C GLY A 441 0.13 7.36 17.06
N LEU A 442 -0.24 6.07 17.27
CA LEU A 442 -1.64 5.67 17.47
C LEU A 442 -2.25 6.38 18.67
N ALA A 443 -2.83 7.54 18.43
CA ALA A 443 -3.61 8.33 19.37
C ALA A 443 -5.10 8.03 19.17
N PHE A 444 -5.46 6.76 19.03
CA PHE A 444 -6.87 6.36 19.07
C PHE A 444 -7.32 6.37 20.54
N GLY A 445 -7.67 7.57 21.02
CA GLY A 445 -8.50 7.76 22.21
C GLY A 445 -8.04 7.08 23.50
N GLN A 446 -6.75 7.18 23.88
CA GLN A 446 -6.43 7.01 25.30
C GLN A 446 -6.87 8.28 26.03
N ALA A 447 -8.08 8.26 26.58
CA ALA A 447 -8.52 9.21 27.59
C ALA A 447 -7.50 9.14 28.74
N GLY A 448 -6.62 10.14 28.81
CA GLY A 448 -5.59 10.24 29.82
C GLY A 448 -6.21 10.53 31.17
N GLY A 449 -6.55 9.47 31.91
CA GLY A 449 -6.86 9.56 33.34
C GLY A 449 -5.62 10.02 34.10
N ARG A 450 -5.44 11.34 34.23
CA ARG A 450 -4.52 11.93 35.21
C ARG A 450 -5.03 11.52 36.59
N ARG A 451 -4.43 10.46 37.16
CA ARG A 451 -4.47 10.26 38.62
C ARG A 451 -3.77 11.45 39.27
N ARG A 452 -4.54 12.44 39.71
CA ARG A 452 -4.08 13.38 40.74
C ARG A 452 -3.78 12.53 41.97
N ARG A 453 -2.49 12.40 42.32
CA ARG A 453 -2.12 12.01 43.68
C ARG A 453 -2.38 13.24 44.54
N GLY A 454 -3.35 13.14 45.44
CA GLY A 454 -3.47 14.02 46.59
C GLY A 454 -2.46 13.64 47.66
#